data_AF-A0AAV8XK19-F1
#
_entry.id   AF-A0AAV8XK19-F1
#
_cell.length_a   1.000
_cell.length_b   1.000
_cell.length_c   1.000
_cell.angle_alpha   90.00
_cell.angle_beta   90.00
_cell.angle_gamma   90.00
#
_symmetry.space_group_name_H-M   'P 1'
#
loop_
_entity.id
_entity.type
_entity.pdbx_description
1 polymer ?
#
loop_
_entity_poly.entity_id
_entity_poly.type
_entity_poly.pdbx_seq_one_letter_code
_entity_poly.pdbx_strand_id
1 'polypeptide(L)'
;DLFLNKDSIICASCAYNIHMFLEFKSVCLYIEDRIARLVRTMDSTKVDVIEVMYLKENTDDTTTNPGDDICRLCLRKGHCVDLNTINEEFAEDIAAKCIPEVDFTVSRDPKICLHCRTSLENYYRFVTKCLVNQKGMTKCSELDPCLDIKLEEIDIKMEDGRN
;
A
#
# COMPACT_ATOMS: atom_id res chain seq x y z
N ASP A 1 15.27 -6.81 -18.13
CA ASP A 1 14.62 -6.33 -19.37
C ASP A 1 13.28 -7.00 -19.59
N LEU A 2 12.20 -6.28 -19.31
CA LEU A 2 10.84 -6.72 -19.63
C LEU A 2 10.57 -6.37 -21.10
N PHE A 3 10.68 -7.38 -21.96
CA PHE A 3 10.38 -7.29 -23.39
C PHE A 3 8.95 -6.78 -23.61
N LEU A 4 8.82 -5.69 -24.35
CA LEU A 4 7.58 -5.22 -24.97
C LEU A 4 7.13 -6.27 -25.98
N ASN A 5 6.31 -7.22 -25.54
CA ASN A 5 5.62 -8.11 -26.47
C ASN A 5 4.47 -7.32 -27.12
N LYS A 6 4.34 -7.41 -28.45
CA LYS A 6 3.35 -6.66 -29.25
C LYS A 6 1.90 -7.03 -28.87
N ASP A 7 1.74 -8.13 -28.15
CA ASP A 7 0.47 -8.65 -27.62
C ASP A 7 0.20 -8.24 -26.16
N SER A 8 1.05 -7.40 -25.56
CA SER A 8 0.81 -6.92 -24.19
C SER A 8 -0.34 -5.92 -24.16
N ILE A 9 -1.41 -6.29 -23.46
CA ILE A 9 -2.54 -5.40 -23.16
C ILE A 9 -2.16 -4.21 -22.26
N ILE A 10 -0.94 -4.22 -21.68
CA ILE A 10 -0.42 -3.16 -20.81
C ILE A 10 0.89 -2.60 -21.42
N CYS A 11 1.01 -1.28 -21.52
CA CYS A 11 2.25 -0.66 -22.00
C CYS A 11 3.39 -0.82 -20.96
N ALA A 12 4.65 -0.80 -21.41
CA ALA A 12 5.80 -0.99 -20.51
C ALA A 12 5.82 -0.02 -19.31
N SER A 13 5.40 1.23 -19.50
CA SER A 13 5.31 2.21 -18.41
C SER A 13 4.25 1.80 -17.36
N CYS A 14 3.08 1.34 -17.78
CA CYS A 14 2.05 0.85 -16.85
C CYS A 14 2.51 -0.44 -16.15
N ALA A 15 3.14 -1.37 -16.87
CA ALA A 15 3.67 -2.60 -16.29
C ALA A 15 4.74 -2.32 -15.22
N TYR A 16 5.65 -1.39 -15.49
CA TYR A 16 6.66 -0.93 -14.53
C TYR A 16 6.03 -0.32 -13.27
N ASN A 17 5.04 0.57 -13.44
CA ASN A 17 4.33 1.18 -12.32
C ASN A 17 3.59 0.13 -11.47
N ILE A 18 2.88 -0.81 -12.10
CA ILE A 18 2.20 -1.91 -11.40
C ILE A 18 3.20 -2.71 -10.57
N HIS A 19 4.35 -3.07 -11.15
CA HIS A 19 5.38 -3.82 -10.45
C HIS A 19 5.92 -3.04 -9.23
N MET A 20 6.29 -1.76 -9.42
CA MET A 20 6.78 -0.90 -8.34
C MET A 20 5.77 -0.78 -7.19
N PHE A 21 4.49 -0.57 -7.49
CA PHE A 21 3.45 -0.43 -6.46
C PHE A 21 3.11 -1.76 -5.81
N LEU A 22 3.23 -2.89 -6.52
CA LEU A 22 3.10 -4.22 -5.94
C LEU A 22 4.22 -4.52 -4.94
N GLU A 23 5.47 -4.19 -5.27
CA GLU A 23 6.59 -4.30 -4.34
C GLU A 23 6.37 -3.45 -3.10
N PHE A 24 6.01 -2.18 -3.28
CA PHE A 24 5.68 -1.28 -2.17
C PHE A 24 4.55 -1.85 -1.28
N LYS A 25 3.44 -2.27 -1.88
CA LYS A 25 2.30 -2.85 -1.16
C LYS A 25 2.69 -4.12 -0.41
N SER A 26 3.52 -4.98 -1.00
CA SER A 26 3.98 -6.22 -0.34
C SER A 26 4.75 -5.93 0.94
N VAL A 27 5.57 -4.87 0.96
CA VAL A 27 6.25 -4.41 2.18
C VAL A 27 5.24 -3.94 3.21
N CYS A 28 4.27 -3.11 2.82
CA CYS A 28 3.23 -2.62 3.72
C CYS A 28 2.44 -3.77 4.36
N LEU A 29 2.01 -4.74 3.57
CA LEU A 29 1.24 -5.90 4.05
C LEU A 29 2.06 -6.80 4.98
N TYR A 30 3.34 -7.02 4.66
CA TYR A 30 4.23 -7.78 5.55
C TYR A 30 4.38 -7.12 6.92
N ILE A 31 4.47 -5.79 6.96
CA ILE A 31 4.51 -5.04 8.22
C ILE A 31 3.17 -5.08 8.94
N GLU A 32 2.07 -4.94 8.21
CA GLU A 32 0.72 -4.96 8.76
C GLU A 32 0.40 -6.28 9.47
N ASP A 33 0.67 -7.40 8.80
CA ASP A 33 0.46 -8.74 9.31
C ASP A 33 1.23 -8.98 10.63
N ARG A 34 2.43 -8.39 10.78
CA ARG A 34 3.20 -8.44 12.02
C ARG A 34 2.59 -7.58 13.12
N ILE A 35 2.09 -6.39 12.79
CA ILE A 35 1.43 -5.50 13.76
C ILE A 35 0.13 -6.12 14.24
N ALA A 36 -0.70 -6.63 13.33
CA ALA A 36 -1.94 -7.31 13.64
C ALA A 36 -1.71 -8.51 14.58
N ARG A 37 -0.67 -9.31 14.35
CA ARG A 37 -0.28 -10.39 15.27
C ARG A 37 0.09 -9.87 16.65
N LEU A 38 0.82 -8.76 16.73
CA LEU A 38 1.26 -8.21 18.01
C LEU A 38 0.08 -7.67 18.82
N VAL A 39 -0.80 -6.90 18.19
CA VAL A 39 -2.07 -6.39 18.73
C VAL A 39 -2.86 -7.53 19.36
N ARG A 40 -3.00 -8.65 18.64
CA ARG A 40 -3.70 -9.85 19.13
C ARG A 40 -2.99 -10.53 20.29
N THR A 41 -1.66 -10.56 20.29
CA THR A 41 -0.86 -11.22 21.33
C THR A 41 -0.84 -10.41 22.63
N MET A 42 -0.82 -9.08 22.52
CA MET A 42 -0.78 -8.16 23.66
C MET A 42 -2.18 -7.84 24.23
N ASP A 43 -3.25 -8.40 23.64
CA ASP A 43 -4.66 -8.07 23.97
C ASP A 43 -4.89 -6.55 24.08
N SER A 44 -4.24 -5.79 23.19
CA SER A 44 -4.18 -4.33 23.24
C SER A 44 -4.86 -3.75 22.02
N THR A 45 -5.61 -2.65 22.19
CA THR A 45 -6.30 -1.99 21.07
C THR A 45 -5.36 -1.17 20.19
N LYS A 46 -4.23 -0.72 20.75
CA LYS A 46 -3.18 0.01 20.02
C LYS A 46 -1.80 -0.39 20.50
N VAL A 47 -0.87 -0.53 19.56
CA VAL A 47 0.55 -0.81 19.81
C VAL A 47 1.43 0.38 19.44
N ASP A 48 2.57 0.51 20.11
CA ASP A 48 3.62 1.42 19.68
C ASP A 48 4.40 0.78 18.52
N VAL A 49 4.59 1.53 17.43
CA VAL A 49 5.36 1.07 16.25
C VAL A 49 6.81 0.72 16.65
N ILE A 50 7.33 1.37 17.69
CA ILE A 50 8.65 1.08 18.27
C ILE A 50 8.70 -0.33 18.89
N GLU A 51 7.67 -0.76 19.62
CA GLU A 51 7.59 -2.11 20.20
C GLU A 51 7.62 -3.20 19.10
N VAL A 52 6.99 -2.93 17.96
CA VAL A 52 6.98 -3.82 16.79
C VAL A 52 8.37 -3.94 16.16
N MET A 53 9.15 -2.85 16.15
CA MET A 53 10.53 -2.87 15.63
C MET A 53 11.44 -3.71 16.53
N TYR A 54 11.35 -3.57 17.85
CA TYR A 54 12.19 -4.37 18.77
C TYR A 54 11.95 -5.88 18.62
N LEU A 55 10.72 -6.30 18.30
CA LEU A 55 10.39 -7.70 18.00
C LEU A 55 10.80 -8.14 16.58
N LYS A 56 11.12 -7.21 15.67
CA LYS A 56 11.61 -7.51 14.32
C LYS A 56 13.03 -8.00 14.32
N GLU A 57 13.84 -7.45 15.21
CA GLU A 57 15.28 -7.47 14.99
C GLU A 57 15.99 -8.59 15.74
N ASN A 58 15.70 -8.96 16.99
CA ASN A 58 16.57 -9.91 17.76
C ASN A 58 18.08 -9.57 17.65
N THR A 59 18.40 -8.39 17.14
CA THR A 59 19.73 -7.94 16.79
C THR A 59 19.98 -6.72 17.64
N ASP A 60 21.10 -6.80 18.33
CA ASP A 60 21.71 -5.84 19.23
C ASP A 60 22.11 -4.52 18.52
N ASP A 61 21.37 -4.10 17.48
CA ASP A 61 21.61 -2.85 16.78
C ASP A 61 20.99 -1.69 17.56
N THR A 62 21.61 -1.43 18.70
CA THR A 62 21.33 -0.33 19.63
C THR A 62 21.71 1.04 19.06
N THR A 63 21.84 1.18 17.74
CA THR A 63 21.95 2.47 17.06
C THR A 63 20.58 3.15 17.01
N THR A 64 19.98 3.32 18.18
CA THR A 64 18.79 4.15 18.37
C THR A 64 19.32 5.50 18.81
N ASN A 65 19.46 6.45 17.88
CA ASN A 65 19.64 7.82 18.32
C ASN A 65 18.34 8.24 19.02
N PRO A 66 18.40 8.81 20.23
CA PRO A 66 17.23 9.35 20.89
C PRO A 66 16.56 10.37 19.95
N GLY A 67 15.37 10.05 19.44
CA GLY A 67 14.60 10.92 18.52
C GLY A 67 14.44 10.43 17.08
N ASP A 68 14.97 9.26 16.71
CA ASP A 68 14.67 8.68 15.39
C ASP A 68 13.23 8.13 15.35
N ASP A 69 12.39 8.73 14.51
CA ASP A 69 11.03 8.26 14.26
C ASP A 69 11.02 6.98 13.42
N ILE A 70 10.01 6.14 13.62
CA ILE A 70 9.84 4.90 12.88
C ILE A 70 8.63 5.01 11.96
N CYS A 71 8.84 4.71 10.68
CA CYS A 71 7.76 4.68 9.71
C CYS A 71 6.84 3.46 9.92
N ARG A 72 5.53 3.71 10.08
CA ARG A 72 4.48 2.70 10.23
C ARG A 72 4.36 1.72 9.05
N LEU A 73 4.72 2.14 7.83
CA LEU A 73 4.53 1.32 6.62
C LEU A 73 5.73 0.44 6.28
N CYS A 74 6.94 0.80 6.71
CA CYS A 74 8.15 0.05 6.35
C CYS A 74 9.05 -0.32 7.55
N LEU A 75 8.71 0.15 8.77
CA LEU A 75 9.49 0.01 10.00
C LEU A 75 10.97 0.42 9.83
N ARG A 76 11.26 1.39 8.97
CA ARG A 76 12.60 1.99 8.87
C ARG A 76 12.65 3.24 9.72
N LYS A 77 13.77 3.42 10.43
CA LYS A 77 14.12 4.64 11.17
C LYS A 77 14.35 5.80 10.19
N GLY A 78 13.97 7.02 10.57
CA GLY A 78 14.30 8.24 9.82
C GLY A 78 13.31 9.37 10.06
N HIS A 79 13.45 10.47 9.29
CA HIS A 79 12.54 11.60 9.39
C HIS A 79 11.12 11.19 8.94
N CYS A 80 10.20 11.14 9.90
CA CYS A 80 8.81 10.83 9.66
C CYS A 80 7.91 12.03 10.01
N VAL A 81 6.73 12.04 9.42
CA VAL A 81 5.67 13.00 9.75
C VAL A 81 4.52 12.24 10.40
N ASP A 82 3.92 12.84 11.41
CA ASP A 82 2.77 12.26 12.12
C ASP A 82 1.56 12.22 11.18
N LEU A 83 1.03 11.02 10.93
CA LEU A 83 -0.11 10.81 10.07
C LEU A 83 -1.36 11.54 10.58
N ASN A 84 -1.50 11.73 11.90
CA ASN A 84 -2.59 12.49 12.50
C ASN A 84 -2.52 13.99 12.15
N THR A 85 -1.35 14.50 11.74
CA THR A 85 -1.16 15.89 11.31
C THR A 85 -1.31 16.06 9.79
N ILE A 86 -1.32 14.96 9.06
CA ILE A 86 -1.56 14.96 7.62
C ILE A 86 -3.08 14.99 7.43
N ASN A 87 -3.56 15.92 6.59
CA ASN A 87 -4.98 16.15 6.26
C ASN A 87 -5.78 14.84 6.16
N GLU A 88 -7.02 14.82 6.69
CA GLU A 88 -7.97 13.69 6.63
C GLU A 88 -8.11 13.12 5.20
N GLU A 89 -8.00 13.97 4.17
CA GLU A 89 -8.01 13.57 2.76
C GLU A 89 -6.92 12.53 2.40
N PHE A 90 -5.74 12.60 3.03
CA PHE A 90 -4.68 11.60 2.81
C PHE A 90 -5.10 10.23 3.36
N ALA A 91 -5.70 10.21 4.56
CA ALA A 91 -6.09 8.97 5.22
C ALA A 91 -7.32 8.32 4.57
N GLU A 92 -8.33 9.13 4.22
CA GLU A 92 -9.60 8.61 3.69
C GLU A 92 -9.49 8.14 2.24
N ASP A 93 -8.76 8.86 1.38
CA ASP A 93 -8.78 8.58 -0.05
C ASP A 93 -7.56 7.82 -0.57
N ILE A 94 -6.36 8.14 -0.07
CA ILE A 94 -5.12 7.53 -0.59
C ILE A 94 -4.93 6.14 -0.01
N ALA A 95 -4.97 6.01 1.32
CA ALA A 95 -4.79 4.72 1.98
C ALA A 95 -5.88 3.73 1.57
N ALA A 96 -7.15 4.15 1.59
CA ALA A 96 -8.27 3.28 1.23
C ALA A 96 -8.21 2.76 -0.22
N LYS A 97 -7.70 3.55 -1.17
CA LYS A 97 -7.57 3.09 -2.57
C LYS A 97 -6.31 2.28 -2.83
N CYS A 98 -5.22 2.55 -2.11
CA CYS A 98 -3.91 1.95 -2.41
C CYS A 98 -3.56 0.75 -1.52
N ILE A 99 -3.89 0.82 -0.23
CA ILE A 99 -3.55 -0.17 0.79
C ILE A 99 -4.71 -0.36 1.79
N PRO A 100 -5.91 -0.74 1.31
CA PRO A 100 -7.10 -0.88 2.16
C PRO A 100 -6.94 -1.90 3.28
N GLU A 101 -5.97 -2.81 3.17
CA GLU A 101 -5.70 -3.84 4.17
C GLU A 101 -4.91 -3.32 5.38
N VAL A 102 -4.34 -2.11 5.31
CA VAL A 102 -3.53 -1.51 6.37
C VAL A 102 -4.42 -0.72 7.33
N ASP A 103 -4.49 -1.15 8.59
CA ASP A 103 -5.22 -0.42 9.63
C ASP A 103 -4.27 0.52 10.38
N PHE A 104 -4.35 1.82 10.11
CA PHE A 104 -3.56 2.81 10.83
C PHE A 104 -4.05 3.06 12.26
N THR A 105 -5.29 2.68 12.60
CA THR A 105 -5.91 2.98 13.89
C THR A 105 -5.35 2.14 15.04
N VAL A 106 -4.76 0.97 14.73
CA VAL A 106 -4.15 0.07 15.71
C VAL A 106 -2.75 0.50 16.15
N SER A 107 -2.24 1.60 15.62
CA SER A 107 -0.95 2.18 16.03
C SER A 107 -1.14 3.46 16.80
N ARG A 108 -0.35 3.64 17.86
CA ARG A 108 -0.26 4.92 18.58
C ARG A 108 0.61 5.86 17.75
N ASP A 109 0.11 7.08 17.55
CA ASP A 109 0.77 8.18 16.84
C ASP A 109 1.52 7.72 15.56
N PRO A 110 0.80 7.10 14.60
CA PRO A 110 1.43 6.51 13.44
C PRO A 110 2.17 7.56 12.63
N LYS A 111 3.47 7.35 12.40
CA LYS A 111 4.29 8.25 11.59
C LYS A 111 4.64 7.61 10.25
N ILE A 112 4.79 8.42 9.21
CA ILE A 112 5.15 7.96 7.86
C ILE A 112 6.41 8.68 7.37
N CYS A 113 7.37 7.94 6.83
CA CYS A 113 8.56 8.54 6.22
C CYS A 113 8.23 9.11 4.83
N LEU A 114 9.04 10.07 4.39
CA LEU A 114 8.88 10.73 3.08
C LEU A 114 8.78 9.72 1.93
N HIS A 115 9.60 8.67 1.93
CA HIS A 115 9.59 7.66 0.88
C HIS A 115 8.24 6.92 0.77
N CYS A 116 7.67 6.50 1.90
CA CYS A 116 6.38 5.80 1.89
C CYS A 116 5.24 6.75 1.50
N ARG A 117 5.29 8.00 1.97
CA ARG A 117 4.32 9.02 1.57
C ARG A 117 4.35 9.29 0.06
N THR A 118 5.53 9.55 -0.51
CA THR A 118 5.67 9.78 -1.96
C THR A 118 5.26 8.56 -2.77
N SER A 119 5.54 7.35 -2.29
CA SER A 119 5.12 6.10 -2.95
C SER A 119 3.59 5.98 -2.98
N LEU A 120 2.91 6.27 -1.87
CA LEU A 120 1.44 6.30 -1.80
C LEU A 120 0.82 7.37 -2.71
N GLU A 121 1.35 8.59 -2.71
CA GLU A 121 0.86 9.67 -3.57
C GLU A 121 1.00 9.30 -5.06
N ASN A 122 2.12 8.69 -5.45
CA ASN A 122 2.33 8.21 -6.82
C ASN A 122 1.40 7.04 -7.17
N TYR A 123 1.21 6.10 -6.24
CA TYR A 123 0.29 4.99 -6.44
C TYR A 123 -1.15 5.49 -6.62
N TYR A 124 -1.58 6.44 -5.78
CA TYR A 124 -2.90 7.05 -5.88
C TYR A 124 -3.13 7.74 -7.22
N ARG A 125 -2.17 8.55 -7.68
CA ARG A 125 -2.23 9.20 -8.99
C ARG A 125 -2.33 8.18 -10.12
N PHE A 126 -1.57 7.09 -10.03
CA PHE A 126 -1.63 6.00 -11.00
C PHE A 126 -3.00 5.32 -11.02
N VAL A 127 -3.52 4.89 -9.87
CA VAL A 127 -4.85 4.25 -9.75
C VAL A 127 -5.95 5.18 -10.24
N THR A 128 -5.91 6.46 -9.85
CA THR A 128 -6.90 7.45 -10.29
C THR A 128 -6.88 7.61 -11.81
N LYS A 129 -5.68 7.66 -12.42
CA LYS A 129 -5.54 7.73 -13.88
C LYS A 129 -6.09 6.47 -14.56
N CYS A 130 -5.83 5.29 -14.02
CA CYS A 130 -6.39 4.03 -14.52
C CYS A 130 -7.93 4.03 -14.47
N LEU A 131 -8.53 4.46 -13.35
CA LEU A 131 -9.99 4.54 -13.19
C LEU A 131 -10.63 5.54 -14.16
N VAL A 132 -10.02 6.70 -14.38
CA VAL A 132 -10.51 7.69 -15.35
C VAL A 132 -10.47 7.12 -16.77
N ASN A 133 -9.37 6.46 -17.15
CA ASN A 133 -9.24 5.84 -18.46
C ASN A 133 -10.27 4.71 -18.66
N GLN A 134 -10.47 3.86 -17.64
CA GLN A 134 -11.48 2.81 -17.66
C GLN A 134 -12.89 3.38 -17.92
N LYS A 135 -13.29 4.42 -17.17
CA LYS A 135 -14.59 5.09 -17.36
C LYS A 135 -14.74 5.71 -18.76
N GLY A 136 -13.65 6.23 -19.33
CA GLY A 136 -13.63 6.73 -20.71
C GLY A 136 -13.85 5.62 -21.73
N MET A 137 -13.23 4.46 -21.53
CA MET A 137 -13.40 3.29 -22.39
C MET A 137 -14.84 2.76 -22.37
N THR A 138 -15.46 2.65 -21.19
CA THR A 138 -16.86 2.21 -21.05
C THR A 138 -17.83 3.15 -21.78
N LYS A 139 -17.62 4.47 -21.70
CA LYS A 139 -18.45 5.44 -22.42
C LYS A 139 -18.32 5.33 -23.93
N CYS A 140 -17.13 5.02 -24.45
CA CYS A 140 -16.94 4.81 -25.89
C CYS A 140 -17.59 3.50 -26.37
N SER A 141 -17.55 2.41 -25.60
CA SER A 141 -18.21 1.14 -25.99
C SER A 141 -19.73 1.24 -26.03
N GLU A 142 -20.36 2.13 -25.25
CA GLU A 142 -21.80 2.37 -25.31
C GLU A 142 -22.24 3.17 -26.55
N LEU A 143 -21.31 3.90 -27.17
CA LEU A 143 -21.57 4.76 -28.34
C LEU A 143 -21.15 4.12 -29.67
N ASP A 144 -20.38 3.02 -29.63
CA ASP A 144 -19.86 2.33 -30.82
C ASP A 144 -20.12 0.81 -30.70
N PRO A 145 -21.10 0.24 -31.45
CA PRO A 145 -21.44 -1.19 -31.40
C PRO A 145 -20.32 -2.14 -31.86
N CYS A 146 -19.17 -1.61 -32.30
CA CYS A 146 -18.07 -2.36 -32.89
C CYS A 146 -16.91 -2.65 -31.92
N LEU A 147 -16.95 -2.15 -30.68
CA LEU A 147 -15.92 -2.38 -29.67
C LEU A 147 -16.47 -3.26 -28.54
N ASP A 148 -16.62 -4.56 -28.81
CA ASP A 148 -16.88 -5.59 -27.80
C ASP A 148 -15.65 -5.79 -26.90
N ILE A 149 -15.39 -4.84 -26.00
CA ILE A 149 -14.44 -5.03 -24.89
C ILE A 149 -15.23 -5.70 -23.77
N LYS A 150 -15.13 -7.03 -23.67
CA LYS A 150 -15.64 -7.77 -22.51
C LYS A 150 -14.83 -7.39 -21.27
N LEU A 151 -15.40 -6.52 -20.44
CA LEU A 151 -14.96 -6.32 -19.06
C LEU A 151 -15.41 -7.54 -18.26
N GLU A 152 -14.53 -8.52 -18.09
CA GLU A 152 -14.77 -9.61 -17.14
C GLU A 152 -14.37 -9.12 -15.74
N GLU A 153 -15.32 -9.17 -14.80
CA GLU A 153 -15.07 -8.95 -13.39
C GLU A 153 -14.18 -10.07 -12.86
N ILE A 154 -12.94 -9.74 -12.50
CA ILE A 154 -12.03 -10.71 -11.89
C ILE A 154 -12.39 -10.81 -10.40
N ASP A 155 -13.22 -11.80 -10.07
CA ASP A 155 -13.45 -12.23 -8.69
C ASP A 155 -12.21 -12.99 -8.18
N ILE A 156 -11.39 -12.31 -7.36
CA ILE A 156 -10.30 -12.95 -6.64
C ILE A 156 -10.93 -13.74 -5.48
N LYS A 157 -11.17 -15.03 -5.70
CA LYS A 157 -11.54 -15.95 -4.62
C LYS A 157 -10.32 -16.24 -3.77
N MET A 158 -10.34 -15.79 -2.52
CA MET A 158 -9.39 -16.24 -1.51
C MET A 158 -9.75 -17.67 -1.09
N GLU A 159 -8.86 -18.63 -1.35
CA GLU A 159 -8.95 -19.97 -0.78
C GLU A 159 -8.48 -19.93 0.68
N ASP A 160 -9.37 -20.33 1.60
CA ASP A 160 -9.11 -20.44 3.03
C ASP A 160 -8.18 -21.66 3.28
N GLY A 161 -6.88 -21.39 3.31
CA GLY A 161 -5.85 -22.39 3.58
C GLY A 161 -5.81 -22.78 5.06
N ARG A 162 -6.75 -23.62 5.49
CA ARG A 162 -6.60 -24.44 6.70
C ARG A 162 -5.98 -25.79 6.31
N ASN A 163 -4.70 -25.97 6.63
CA ASN A 163 -4.08 -27.27 6.85
C ASN A 163 -3.36 -27.25 8.20
#